data_AF-A0A4Y7PI45-F1
#
_entry.id   AF-A0A4Y7PI45-F1
#
_cell.length_a   1.000
_cell.length_b   1.000
_cell.length_c   1.000
_cell.angle_alpha   90.00
_cell.angle_beta   90.00
_cell.angle_gamma   90.00
#
_symmetry.space_group_name_H-M   'P 1'
#
loop_
_entity.id
_entity.type
_entity.pdbx_description
1 polymer ?
#
loop_
_entity_poly.entity_id
_entity_poly.type
_entity_poly.pdbx_seq_one_letter_code
_entity_poly.pdbx_strand_id
1 'polypeptide(L)'
;GAAYNSSQRDFRTGCLSGTREYPLAAVHEWVQSPTPPLFWLNGLAGTGKTTIAHSVAEYYDERKQLGASFFFSRDQQDRRDTHQVISTIAYQLGKAYPEVGKQIAAAIKNQNPLHSNSRTQFRQLIVEPLSTLSRQNSQPTVVVIDALDE
;
A
#
# COMPACT_ATOMS: atom_id res chain seq x y z
N GLY A 1 6.27 12.24 2.31
CA GLY A 1 5.36 11.35 1.58
C GLY A 1 4.68 10.39 2.56
N ALA A 2 3.65 9.66 2.13
CA ALA A 2 2.88 8.77 3.01
C ALA A 2 3.43 7.32 3.08
N ALA A 3 4.47 7.00 2.32
CA ALA A 3 5.11 5.68 2.33
C ALA A 3 5.74 5.36 3.69
N TYR A 4 5.92 4.06 3.97
CA TYR A 4 6.48 3.61 5.24
C TYR A 4 7.87 4.20 5.51
N ASN A 5 8.73 4.23 4.48
CA ASN A 5 10.11 4.73 4.49
C ASN A 5 10.25 6.22 4.11
N SER A 6 9.20 7.03 4.29
CA SER A 6 9.33 8.47 4.05
C SER A 6 10.14 9.14 5.16
N SER A 7 10.95 10.13 4.81
CA SER A 7 11.68 10.99 5.77
C SER A 7 10.82 11.59 6.89
N GLN A 8 9.56 11.90 6.58
CA GLN A 8 8.56 12.37 7.55
C GLN A 8 8.15 11.31 8.59
N ARG A 9 8.69 10.09 8.50
CA ARG A 9 8.43 8.95 9.39
C ARG A 9 9.72 8.31 9.91
N ASP A 10 10.89 8.94 9.74
CA ASP A 10 12.20 8.38 10.15
C ASP A 10 12.28 8.00 11.64
N PHE A 11 11.44 8.60 12.49
CA PHE A 11 11.35 8.29 13.92
C PHE A 11 10.49 7.05 14.24
N ARG A 12 9.75 6.52 13.26
CA ARG A 12 8.90 5.33 13.42
C ARG A 12 9.73 4.10 13.05
N THR A 13 9.80 3.14 13.96
CA THR A 13 10.41 1.84 13.73
C THR A 13 9.35 0.75 13.69
N GLY A 14 9.70 -0.39 13.09
CA GLY A 14 8.89 -1.61 13.14
C GLY A 14 8.81 -2.21 14.54
N CYS A 15 8.14 -3.36 14.63
CA CYS A 15 8.10 -4.20 15.83
C CYS A 15 9.52 -4.56 16.28
N LEU A 16 9.73 -4.55 17.60
CA LEU A 16 10.97 -5.06 18.20
C LEU A 16 11.05 -6.57 18.00
N SER A 17 12.26 -7.10 17.83
CA SER A 17 12.50 -8.54 17.74
C SER A 17 11.85 -9.30 18.90
N GLY A 18 11.15 -10.39 18.60
CA GLY A 18 10.43 -11.19 19.60
C GLY A 18 9.08 -10.60 20.04
N THR A 19 8.64 -9.48 19.46
CA THR A 19 7.33 -8.89 19.75
C THR A 19 6.38 -9.05 18.57
N ARG A 20 5.07 -9.14 18.86
CA ARG A 20 4.02 -9.20 17.82
C ARG A 20 4.20 -10.33 16.80
N GLU A 21 4.85 -11.41 17.22
CA GLU A 21 5.14 -12.57 16.37
C GLU A 21 3.85 -13.19 15.81
N TYR A 22 2.84 -13.38 16.67
CA TYR A 22 1.56 -13.95 16.25
C TYR A 22 0.86 -13.16 15.13
N PRO A 23 0.56 -11.85 15.28
CA PRO A 23 -0.09 -11.10 14.21
C PRO A 23 0.79 -10.97 12.95
N LEU A 24 2.12 -10.89 13.08
CA LEU A 24 3.01 -10.90 11.92
C LEU A 24 2.94 -12.24 11.17
N ALA A 25 3.03 -13.36 11.89
CA ALA A 25 2.90 -14.69 11.32
C ALA A 25 1.56 -14.87 10.60
N ALA A 26 0.45 -14.40 11.20
CA ALA A 26 -0.87 -14.45 10.58
C ALA A 26 -0.94 -13.67 9.25
N VAL A 27 -0.29 -12.49 9.16
CA VAL A 27 -0.19 -11.73 7.91
C VAL A 27 0.64 -12.48 6.88
N HIS A 28 1.77 -13.07 7.28
CA HIS A 28 2.62 -13.83 6.36
C HIS A 28 1.96 -15.07 5.80
N GLU A 29 1.24 -15.83 6.64
CA GLU A 29 0.44 -16.96 6.23
C GLU A 29 -0.69 -16.52 5.27
N TRP A 30 -1.39 -15.44 5.61
CA TRP A 30 -2.46 -14.91 4.77
C TRP A 30 -1.97 -14.52 3.37
N VAL A 31 -0.82 -13.86 3.22
CA VAL A 31 -0.28 -13.45 1.91
C VAL A 31 -0.02 -14.65 0.99
N GLN A 32 0.28 -15.82 1.54
CA GLN A 32 0.51 -17.05 0.76
C GLN A 32 -0.77 -17.86 0.52
N SER A 33 -1.86 -17.50 1.18
CA SER A 33 -3.12 -18.26 1.12
C SER A 33 -3.96 -17.89 -0.11
N PRO A 34 -4.81 -18.79 -0.63
CA PRO A 34 -5.75 -18.50 -1.71
C PRO A 34 -7.01 -17.73 -1.24
N THR A 35 -6.95 -17.11 -0.06
CA THR A 35 -8.09 -16.40 0.56
C THR A 35 -8.34 -15.04 -0.10
N PRO A 36 -9.47 -14.36 0.19
CA PRO A 36 -9.74 -13.04 -0.38
C PRO A 36 -8.57 -12.06 -0.15
N PRO A 37 -8.27 -11.17 -1.11
CA PRO A 37 -7.08 -10.31 -1.11
C PRO A 37 -7.23 -9.09 -0.16
N LEU A 38 -7.85 -9.28 1.00
CA LEU A 38 -7.96 -8.28 2.06
C LEU A 38 -7.68 -8.90 3.44
N PHE A 39 -6.64 -8.41 4.11
CA PHE A 39 -6.40 -8.67 5.52
C PHE A 39 -6.77 -7.42 6.33
N TRP A 40 -7.63 -7.59 7.32
CA TRP A 40 -8.07 -6.50 8.19
C TRP A 40 -7.43 -6.60 9.57
N LEU A 41 -6.41 -5.77 9.83
CA LEU A 41 -5.77 -5.68 11.15
C LEU A 41 -6.54 -4.68 12.04
N ASN A 42 -7.34 -5.19 12.97
CA ASN A 42 -8.09 -4.39 13.93
C ASN A 42 -7.59 -4.59 15.37
N GLY A 43 -8.01 -3.68 16.25
CA GLY A 43 -7.65 -3.70 17.68
C GLY A 43 -7.82 -2.33 18.32
N LEU A 44 -7.75 -2.30 19.66
CA LEU A 44 -7.94 -1.08 20.43
C LEU A 44 -6.92 0.02 20.08
N ALA A 45 -7.23 1.28 20.42
CA ALA A 45 -6.27 2.36 20.31
C ALA A 45 -5.02 2.05 21.16
N GLY A 46 -3.84 2.44 20.67
CA GLY A 46 -2.58 2.21 21.38
C GLY A 46 -2.03 0.78 21.31
N THR A 47 -2.72 -0.17 20.65
CA THR A 47 -2.21 -1.55 20.51
C THR A 47 -1.12 -1.71 19.45
N GLY A 48 -0.52 -0.64 18.92
CA GLY A 48 0.63 -0.75 18.01
C GLY A 48 0.33 -1.31 16.61
N LYS A 49 -0.90 -1.16 16.11
CA LYS A 49 -1.29 -1.58 14.75
C LYS A 49 -0.41 -0.94 13.66
N THR A 50 -0.18 0.38 13.76
CA THR A 50 0.73 1.11 12.88
C THR A 50 2.15 0.54 12.87
N THR A 51 2.64 0.08 14.03
CA THR A 51 3.96 -0.55 14.17
C THR A 51 4.00 -1.91 13.45
N ILE A 52 2.94 -2.71 13.57
CA ILE A 52 2.79 -3.97 12.82
C ILE A 52 2.73 -3.67 11.31
N ALA A 53 1.91 -2.71 10.89
CA ALA A 53 1.81 -2.31 9.49
C ALA A 53 3.16 -1.84 8.92
N HIS A 54 3.96 -1.11 9.72
CA HIS A 54 5.32 -0.72 9.33
C HIS A 54 6.22 -1.95 9.12
N SER A 55 6.25 -2.89 10.07
CA SER A 55 7.03 -4.13 9.91
C SER A 55 6.60 -4.96 8.73
N VAL A 56 5.29 -5.04 8.45
CA VAL A 56 4.77 -5.74 7.28
C VAL A 56 5.26 -5.07 5.99
N ALA A 57 5.18 -3.74 5.91
CA ALA A 57 5.65 -3.00 4.74
C ALA A 57 7.16 -3.22 4.51
N GLU A 58 7.96 -3.05 5.56
CA GLU A 58 9.42 -3.26 5.53
C GLU A 58 9.80 -4.69 5.10
N TYR A 59 9.18 -5.70 5.71
CA TYR A 59 9.44 -7.12 5.39
C TYR A 59 9.19 -7.47 3.92
N TYR A 60 8.12 -6.92 3.33
CA TYR A 60 7.77 -7.17 1.93
C TYR A 60 8.52 -6.26 0.95
N ASP A 61 9.02 -5.10 1.37
CA ASP A 61 9.90 -4.26 0.56
C ASP A 61 11.24 -4.97 0.32
N GLU A 62 11.85 -5.51 1.38
CA GLU A 62 13.09 -6.30 1.29
C GLU A 62 12.98 -7.50 0.34
N ARG A 63 11.77 -8.04 0.16
CA ARG A 63 11.46 -9.17 -0.72
C ARG A 63 11.02 -8.75 -2.13
N LYS A 64 10.95 -7.45 -2.41
CA LYS A 64 10.42 -6.89 -3.67
C LYS A 64 8.97 -7.30 -3.95
N GLN A 65 8.20 -7.48 -2.87
CA GLN A 65 6.78 -7.84 -2.90
C GLN A 65 5.88 -6.67 -2.45
N LEU A 66 6.44 -5.60 -1.87
CA LEU A 66 5.68 -4.39 -1.56
C LEU A 66 5.40 -3.60 -2.84
N GLY A 67 4.13 -3.50 -3.22
CA GLY A 67 3.69 -2.68 -4.35
C GLY A 67 3.48 -1.22 -3.95
N ALA A 68 2.94 -0.98 -2.75
CA ALA A 68 2.74 0.36 -2.21
C ALA A 68 2.53 0.32 -0.69
N SER A 69 2.79 1.45 -0.05
CA SER A 69 2.40 1.70 1.33
C SER A 69 1.82 3.11 1.50
N PHE A 70 0.79 3.24 2.32
CA PHE A 70 0.19 4.52 2.66
C PHE A 70 -0.18 4.57 4.14
N PHE A 71 0.38 5.53 4.86
CA PHE A 71 0.10 5.76 6.26
C PHE A 71 -0.53 7.12 6.43
N PHE A 72 -1.83 7.11 6.77
CA PHE A 72 -2.57 8.30 7.12
C PHE A 72 -1.93 9.00 8.32
N SER A 73 -2.15 10.31 8.41
CA SER A 73 -1.69 11.11 9.54
C SER A 73 -2.52 12.36 9.63
N ARG A 74 -3.22 12.52 10.76
CA ARG A 74 -3.97 13.73 11.09
C ARG A 74 -3.13 15.00 10.98
N ASP A 75 -1.85 14.96 11.32
CA ASP A 75 -1.04 16.19 11.37
C ASP A 75 -0.59 16.72 9.99
N GLN A 76 -0.86 15.99 8.90
CA GLN A 76 -0.49 16.40 7.56
C GLN A 76 -1.72 16.47 6.66
N GLN A 77 -2.08 17.69 6.22
CA GLN A 77 -3.24 17.93 5.35
C GLN A 77 -3.24 17.03 4.10
N ASP A 78 -2.06 16.85 3.50
CA ASP A 78 -1.85 16.00 2.34
C ASP A 78 -2.25 14.54 2.56
N ARG A 79 -2.17 14.06 3.80
CA ARG A 79 -2.47 12.66 4.14
C ARG A 79 -3.89 12.43 4.64
N ARG A 80 -4.76 13.45 4.56
CA ARG A 80 -6.20 13.34 4.83
C ARG A 80 -7.05 13.20 3.57
N ASP A 81 -6.48 13.54 2.40
CA ASP A 81 -7.22 13.57 1.15
C ASP A 81 -7.17 12.21 0.44
N THR A 82 -8.35 11.60 0.26
CA THR A 82 -8.55 10.37 -0.50
C THR A 82 -7.98 10.44 -1.92
N HIS A 83 -7.93 11.62 -2.53
CA HIS A 83 -7.32 11.83 -3.86
C HIS A 83 -5.80 11.61 -3.84
N GLN A 84 -5.15 11.88 -2.71
CA GLN A 84 -3.71 11.63 -2.55
C GLN A 84 -3.41 10.16 -2.31
N VAL A 85 -4.31 9.41 -1.68
CA VAL A 85 -4.14 7.97 -1.45
C VAL A 85 -3.98 7.21 -2.76
N ILE A 86 -4.92 7.40 -3.69
CA ILE A 86 -4.94 6.66 -4.96
C ILE A 86 -3.75 7.03 -5.84
N SER A 87 -3.48 8.33 -5.99
CA SER A 87 -2.35 8.81 -6.80
C SER A 87 -0.99 8.38 -6.21
N THR A 88 -0.86 8.37 -4.89
CA THR A 88 0.34 7.88 -4.19
C THR A 88 0.54 6.37 -4.36
N ILE A 89 -0.53 5.58 -4.25
CA ILE A 89 -0.47 4.13 -4.49
C ILE A 89 -0.13 3.84 -5.95
N ALA A 90 -0.78 4.53 -6.90
CA ALA A 90 -0.51 4.37 -8.33
C ALA A 90 0.95 4.71 -8.66
N TYR A 91 1.48 5.81 -8.11
CA TYR A 91 2.89 6.18 -8.29
C TYR A 91 3.84 5.09 -7.76
N GLN A 92 3.60 4.56 -6.56
CA GLN A 92 4.43 3.50 -5.98
C GLN A 92 4.35 2.20 -6.79
N LEU A 93 3.15 1.79 -7.21
CA LEU A 93 2.96 0.62 -8.08
C LEU A 93 3.68 0.78 -9.42
N GLY A 94 3.62 1.97 -10.04
CA GLY A 94 4.31 2.25 -11.28
C GLY A 94 5.83 2.21 -11.16
N LYS A 95 6.39 2.55 -9.98
CA LYS A 95 7.82 2.38 -9.69
C LYS A 95 8.20 0.92 -9.44
N ALA A 96 7.35 0.17 -8.74
CA ALA A 96 7.60 -1.24 -8.45
C ALA A 96 7.48 -2.12 -9.71
N TYR A 97 6.56 -1.79 -10.62
CA TYR A 97 6.25 -2.56 -11.82
C TYR A 97 6.28 -1.66 -13.06
N PRO A 98 7.38 -1.63 -13.84
CA PRO A 98 7.54 -0.72 -14.98
C PRO A 98 6.41 -0.83 -16.03
N GLU A 99 5.89 -2.04 -16.28
CA GLU A 99 4.77 -2.23 -17.21
C GLU A 99 3.48 -1.57 -16.70
N VAL A 100 3.21 -1.64 -15.39
CA VAL A 100 2.09 -0.91 -14.76
C VAL A 100 2.33 0.59 -14.86
N GLY A 101 3.57 1.05 -14.64
CA GLY A 101 3.95 2.45 -14.77
C GLY A 101 3.67 3.03 -16.15
N LYS A 102 3.94 2.26 -17.23
CA LYS A 102 3.59 2.66 -18.60
C LYS A 102 2.07 2.83 -18.79
N GLN A 103 1.27 1.90 -18.26
CA GLN A 103 -0.19 1.98 -18.35
C GLN A 103 -0.74 3.17 -17.56
N ILE A 104 -0.21 3.42 -16.36
CA ILE A 104 -0.55 4.60 -15.55
C ILE A 104 -0.23 5.90 -16.30
N ALA A 105 0.97 6.01 -16.88
CA ALA A 105 1.37 7.18 -17.66
C ALA A 105 0.47 7.40 -18.88
N ALA A 106 0.08 6.32 -19.57
CA ALA A 106 -0.86 6.38 -20.69
C ALA A 106 -2.26 6.84 -20.24
N ALA A 107 -2.77 6.34 -19.11
CA ALA A 107 -4.04 6.78 -18.54
C ALA A 107 -4.01 8.28 -18.19
N ILE A 108 -2.93 8.75 -17.56
CA ILE A 108 -2.73 10.18 -17.25
C ILE A 108 -2.73 11.02 -18.52
N LYS A 109 -1.97 10.61 -19.55
CA LYS A 109 -1.85 11.36 -20.81
C LYS A 109 -3.18 11.42 -21.58
N ASN A 110 -3.93 10.33 -21.63
CA ASN A 110 -5.09 10.21 -22.52
C ASN A 110 -6.42 10.60 -21.87
N GLN A 111 -6.56 10.42 -20.55
CA GLN A 111 -7.83 10.55 -19.84
C GLN A 111 -7.76 11.54 -18.68
N ASN A 112 -6.56 11.92 -18.23
CA ASN A 112 -6.29 12.79 -17.08
C ASN A 112 -7.16 12.51 -15.83
N PRO A 113 -7.16 11.26 -15.30
CA PRO A 113 -7.95 10.87 -14.13
C PRO A 113 -7.56 11.60 -12.84
N LEU A 114 -6.44 12.31 -12.79
CA LEU A 114 -5.91 12.91 -11.56
C LEU A 114 -6.92 13.84 -10.87
N HIS A 115 -7.78 14.50 -11.64
CA HIS A 115 -8.82 15.40 -11.12
C HIS A 115 -10.24 14.78 -11.12
N SER A 116 -10.34 13.48 -11.42
CA SER A 116 -11.62 12.77 -11.39
C SER A 116 -12.01 12.36 -9.97
N ASN A 117 -13.26 11.95 -9.78
CA ASN A 117 -13.71 11.35 -8.52
C ASN A 117 -12.89 10.08 -8.17
N SER A 118 -12.88 9.71 -6.88
CA SER A 118 -12.08 8.60 -6.35
C SER A 118 -12.35 7.26 -7.04
N ARG A 119 -13.60 6.95 -7.40
CA ARG A 119 -13.95 5.72 -8.12
C ARG A 119 -13.30 5.68 -9.50
N THR A 120 -13.33 6.78 -10.23
CA THR A 120 -12.71 6.91 -11.55
C THR A 120 -11.19 6.83 -11.44
N GLN A 121 -10.58 7.56 -10.50
CA GLN A 121 -9.14 7.48 -10.21
C GLN A 121 -8.71 6.03 -9.91
N PHE A 122 -9.40 5.36 -8.98
CA PHE A 122 -9.07 3.99 -8.57
C PHE A 122 -9.13 3.01 -9.75
N ARG A 123 -10.18 3.12 -10.57
CA ARG A 123 -10.33 2.27 -11.75
C ARG A 123 -9.21 2.50 -12.77
N GLN A 124 -8.94 3.74 -13.15
CA GLN A 124 -8.02 4.07 -14.25
C GLN A 124 -6.54 4.07 -13.86
N LEU A 125 -6.23 4.29 -12.58
CA LEU A 125 -4.84 4.36 -12.09
C LEU A 125 -4.38 3.10 -11.36
N ILE A 126 -5.29 2.23 -10.90
CA ILE A 126 -4.93 1.01 -10.16
C ILE A 126 -5.49 -0.23 -10.87
N VAL A 127 -6.82 -0.33 -11.02
CA VAL A 127 -7.45 -1.56 -11.50
C VAL A 127 -7.08 -1.89 -12.94
N GLU A 128 -7.27 -0.95 -13.87
CA GLU A 128 -6.96 -1.15 -15.29
C GLU A 128 -5.45 -1.41 -15.51
N PRO A 129 -4.51 -0.61 -14.94
CA PRO A 129 -3.08 -0.88 -15.08
C PRO A 129 -2.63 -2.23 -14.51
N LEU A 130 -3.20 -2.69 -13.39
CA LEU A 130 -2.86 -3.99 -12.82
C LEU A 130 -3.47 -5.16 -13.62
N SER A 131 -4.60 -4.93 -14.30
CA SER A 131 -5.25 -5.96 -15.11
C SER A 131 -4.42 -6.41 -16.32
N THR A 132 -3.44 -5.62 -16.75
CA THR A 132 -2.54 -5.97 -17.85
C THR A 132 -1.39 -6.89 -17.42
N LEU A 133 -1.20 -7.12 -16.13
CA LEU A 133 -0.18 -8.03 -15.62
C LEU A 133 -0.61 -9.49 -15.84
N SER A 134 0.29 -10.28 -16.42
CA SER A 134 0.11 -11.73 -16.50
C SER A 134 0.11 -12.31 -15.08
N ARG A 135 -0.90 -13.14 -14.78
CA ARG A 135 -1.01 -13.86 -13.49
C ARG A 135 -0.10 -15.08 -13.40
N GLN A 136 0.61 -15.44 -14.47
CA GLN A 136 1.45 -16.63 -14.49
C GLN A 136 2.73 -16.40 -13.68
N ASN A 137 2.92 -17.20 -12.62
CA ASN A 137 4.11 -17.23 -11.76
C ASN A 137 4.41 -15.91 -11.01
N SER A 138 3.42 -15.01 -10.86
CA SER A 138 3.60 -13.76 -10.13
C SER A 138 3.55 -14.01 -8.62
N GLN A 139 4.60 -13.61 -7.90
CA GLN A 139 4.55 -13.53 -6.44
C GLN A 139 3.45 -12.54 -6.00
N PRO A 140 2.83 -12.73 -4.82
CA PRO A 140 1.85 -11.79 -4.29
C PRO A 140 2.45 -10.38 -4.16
N THR A 141 1.70 -9.38 -4.63
CA THR A 141 1.99 -7.96 -4.40
C THR A 141 1.21 -7.49 -3.18
N VAL A 142 1.92 -6.91 -2.20
CA VAL A 142 1.32 -6.41 -0.96
C VAL A 142 1.14 -4.90 -1.06
N VAL A 143 -0.04 -4.41 -0.68
CA VAL A 143 -0.32 -2.99 -0.46
C VAL A 143 -0.69 -2.80 1.00
N VAL A 144 0.04 -1.95 1.71
CA VAL A 144 -0.21 -1.66 3.12
C VAL A 144 -0.88 -0.31 3.28
N ILE A 145 -2.05 -0.28 3.93
CA ILE A 145 -2.76 0.95 4.27
C ILE A 145 -3.00 0.96 5.78
N ASP A 146 -2.49 1.97 6.46
CA ASP A 146 -2.62 2.13 7.91
C ASP A 146 -3.43 3.37 8.26
N ALA A 147 -4.19 3.32 9.36
CA ALA A 147 -5.01 4.42 9.86
C ALA A 147 -6.12 4.87 8.87
N LEU A 148 -6.78 3.91 8.21
CA LEU A 148 -7.89 4.16 7.28
C LEU A 148 -9.10 4.85 7.94
N ASP A 149 -9.22 4.77 9.25
CA ASP A 149 -10.25 5.38 10.09
C ASP A 149 -9.95 6.84 10.49
N GLU A 150 -8.78 7.39 10.11
CA GLU A 150 -8.38 8.77 10.42
C GLU A 150 -8.93 9.85 9.49
#